data_AF-A0A9N9C248-F1
#
_entry.id   AF-A0A9N9C248-F1
#
_cell.length_a   1.000
_cell.length_b   1.000
_cell.length_c   1.000
_cell.angle_alpha   90.00
_cell.angle_beta   90.00
_cell.angle_gamma   90.00
#
_symmetry.space_group_name_H-M   'P 1'
#
loop_
_entity.id
_entity.type
_entity.pdbx_description
1 polymer ?
#
loop_
_entity_poly.entity_id
_entity_poly.type
_entity_poly.pdbx_seq_one_letter_code
_entity_poly.pdbx_strand_id
1 'polypeptide(L)'
;MTAEKQLDESNVYLDWLEKAISENYIKYYNYDKFANREEISGCSYGNVSRANWGDSSTIMAIKYSDNLTIKEIVNEIKMQREVDYHANVIQFYGISRFETNSIDQNSNILKSTISLLSWINKMVNQYISDIQELYQIVNILYTSPKAYS
;
A
#
# COMPACT_ATOMS: atom_id res chain seq x y z
N MET A 1 28.41 -0.67 16.50
CA MET A 1 27.11 -0.20 17.07
C MET A 1 25.95 -0.15 16.06
N THR A 2 26.14 -0.47 14.77
CA THR A 2 25.16 -0.17 13.70
C THR A 2 24.23 -1.32 13.28
N ALA A 3 24.66 -2.58 13.39
CA ALA A 3 23.84 -3.73 12.97
C ALA A 3 22.90 -4.26 14.09
N GLU A 4 23.40 -4.32 15.33
CA GLU A 4 22.64 -4.84 16.49
C GLU A 4 21.42 -3.96 16.82
N LYS A 5 21.57 -2.64 16.75
CA LYS A 5 20.47 -1.70 16.97
C LYS A 5 19.38 -1.76 15.88
N GLN A 6 19.77 -2.02 14.63
CA GLN A 6 18.82 -2.22 13.52
C GLN A 6 18.05 -3.53 13.66
N LEU A 7 18.71 -4.60 14.10
CA LEU A 7 18.08 -5.89 14.35
C LEU A 7 17.07 -5.80 15.50
N ASP A 8 17.44 -5.10 16.58
CA ASP A 8 16.58 -4.85 17.75
C ASP A 8 15.34 -4.02 17.40
N GLU A 9 15.49 -2.91 16.65
CA GLU A 9 14.34 -2.12 16.19
C GLU A 9 13.42 -2.92 15.26
N SER A 10 13.97 -3.71 14.33
CA SER A 10 13.16 -4.52 13.40
C SER A 10 12.31 -5.55 14.14
N ASN A 11 12.84 -6.14 15.22
CA ASN A 11 12.11 -7.10 16.05
C ASN A 11 10.91 -6.43 16.75
N VAL A 12 11.06 -5.22 17.28
CA VAL A 12 9.95 -4.49 17.94
C VAL A 12 8.79 -4.22 16.98
N TYR A 13 9.06 -3.81 15.73
CA TYR A 13 7.99 -3.56 14.76
C TYR A 13 7.34 -4.86 14.26
N LEU A 14 8.11 -5.95 14.17
CA LEU A 14 7.58 -7.26 13.81
C LEU A 14 6.64 -7.78 14.90
N ASP A 15 7.05 -7.75 16.16
CA ASP A 15 6.22 -8.15 17.31
C ASP A 15 4.93 -7.33 17.36
N TRP A 16 5.00 -6.03 17.12
CA TRP A 16 3.82 -5.17 17.05
C TRP A 16 2.86 -5.62 15.94
N LEU A 17 3.38 -5.93 14.75
CA LEU A 17 2.57 -6.34 13.62
C LEU A 17 1.93 -7.72 13.85
N GLU A 18 2.69 -8.69 14.35
CA GLU A 18 2.19 -10.02 14.70
C GLU A 18 1.12 -9.97 15.80
N LYS A 19 1.32 -9.12 16.80
CA LYS A 19 0.31 -8.86 17.84
C LYS A 19 -0.94 -8.23 17.24
N ALA A 20 -0.81 -7.20 16.39
CA ALA A 20 -1.95 -6.55 15.75
C ALA A 20 -2.77 -7.51 14.86
N ILE A 21 -2.12 -8.49 14.22
CA ILE A 21 -2.80 -9.54 13.46
C ILE A 21 -3.49 -10.53 14.40
N SER A 22 -2.79 -11.05 15.41
CA SER A 22 -3.33 -12.08 16.31
C SER A 22 -4.49 -11.57 17.16
N GLU A 23 -4.47 -10.29 17.54
CA GLU A 23 -5.56 -9.61 18.24
C GLU A 23 -6.66 -9.07 17.29
N ASN A 24 -6.58 -9.36 15.99
CA ASN A 24 -7.53 -8.93 14.95
C ASN A 24 -7.66 -7.40 14.76
N TYR A 25 -6.70 -6.60 15.22
CA TYR A 25 -6.65 -5.16 14.93
C TYR A 25 -6.30 -4.86 13.48
N ILE A 26 -5.59 -5.78 12.83
CA ILE A 26 -5.27 -5.77 11.40
C ILE A 26 -5.71 -7.11 10.82
N LYS A 27 -6.53 -7.06 9.78
CA LYS A 27 -6.96 -8.28 9.09
C LYS A 27 -5.82 -8.84 8.24
N TYR A 28 -5.53 -10.13 8.42
CA TYR A 28 -4.61 -10.86 7.57
C TYR A 28 -5.35 -11.57 6.44
N TYR A 29 -4.81 -11.45 5.23
CA TYR A 29 -5.27 -12.12 4.03
C TYR A 29 -4.20 -13.13 3.60
N ASN A 30 -4.61 -14.37 3.36
CA ASN A 30 -3.72 -15.36 2.75
C ASN A 30 -3.49 -14.99 1.27
N TYR A 31 -2.26 -14.67 0.91
CA TYR A 31 -1.91 -14.21 -0.43
C TYR A 31 -2.34 -15.16 -1.55
N ASP A 32 -2.30 -16.47 -1.29
CA ASP A 32 -2.61 -17.50 -2.29
C ASP A 32 -4.07 -17.48 -2.74
N LYS A 33 -4.95 -16.86 -1.95
CA LYS A 33 -6.37 -16.69 -2.30
C LYS A 33 -6.62 -15.52 -3.25
N PHE A 34 -5.60 -14.72 -3.59
CA PHE A 34 -5.73 -13.72 -4.63
C PHE A 34 -5.67 -14.40 -6.00
N ALA A 35 -6.71 -14.23 -6.82
CA ALA A 35 -6.79 -14.71 -8.19
C ALA A 35 -6.74 -13.54 -9.17
N ASN A 36 -6.44 -13.81 -10.45
CA ASN A 36 -6.44 -12.82 -11.53
C ASN A 36 -5.62 -11.55 -11.18
N ARG A 37 -4.39 -11.76 -10.70
CA ARG A 37 -3.47 -10.68 -10.33
C ARG A 37 -2.97 -9.99 -11.60
N GLU A 38 -3.22 -8.70 -11.70
CA GLU A 38 -2.78 -7.86 -12.82
C GLU A 38 -2.13 -6.59 -12.28
N GLU A 39 -0.91 -6.31 -12.72
CA GLU A 39 -0.22 -5.07 -12.35
C GLU A 39 -0.95 -3.86 -12.94
N ILE A 40 -1.26 -2.88 -12.09
CA ILE A 40 -1.91 -1.62 -12.47
C ILE A 40 -0.84 -0.54 -12.66
N SER A 41 0.17 -0.54 -11.79
CA SER A 41 1.25 0.44 -11.82
C SER A 41 2.52 -0.09 -11.17
N GLY A 42 3.65 0.08 -11.85
CA GLY A 42 4.98 -0.08 -11.28
C GLY A 42 5.63 1.29 -11.08
N CYS A 43 6.03 1.61 -9.85
CA CYS A 43 6.70 2.88 -9.50
C CYS A 43 7.73 2.63 -8.39
N SER A 44 8.72 3.52 -8.27
CA SER A 44 9.73 3.45 -7.20
C SER A 44 9.15 3.52 -5.78
N TYR A 45 7.95 4.12 -5.64
CA TYR A 45 7.21 4.25 -4.38
C TYR A 45 6.36 3.01 -4.01
N GLY A 46 6.42 1.97 -4.83
CA GLY A 46 5.66 0.74 -4.66
C GLY A 46 4.88 0.38 -5.91
N ASN A 47 4.76 -0.93 -6.12
CA ASN A 47 3.95 -1.52 -7.17
C ASN A 47 2.52 -1.71 -6.67
N VAL A 48 1.55 -1.55 -7.55
CA VAL A 48 0.14 -1.81 -7.27
C VAL A 48 -0.38 -2.81 -8.28
N SER A 49 -0.99 -3.88 -7.80
CA SER A 49 -1.70 -4.85 -8.62
C SER A 49 -3.16 -4.92 -8.21
N ARG A 50 -4.06 -5.23 -9.16
CA ARG A 50 -5.43 -5.63 -8.86
C ARG A 50 -5.51 -7.14 -8.74
N ALA A 51 -6.36 -7.62 -7.85
CA ALA A 51 -6.66 -9.03 -7.72
C ALA A 51 -8.09 -9.27 -7.24
N ASN A 52 -8.63 -10.43 -7.58
CA ASN A 52 -9.87 -10.93 -7.00
C ASN A 52 -9.55 -11.65 -5.69
N TRP A 53 -10.30 -11.34 -4.63
CA TRP A 53 -10.17 -12.05 -3.36
C TRP A 53 -11.08 -13.29 -3.31
N GLY A 54 -10.45 -14.48 -3.27
CA GLY A 54 -11.15 -15.76 -3.29
C GLY A 54 -12.06 -15.93 -4.50
N ASP A 55 -13.14 -16.69 -4.34
CA ASP A 55 -14.16 -16.89 -5.39
C ASP A 55 -15.17 -15.74 -5.46
N SER A 56 -14.94 -14.65 -4.71
CA SER A 56 -15.88 -13.53 -4.63
C SER A 56 -15.64 -12.52 -5.77
N SER A 57 -16.66 -11.72 -6.08
CA SER A 57 -16.54 -10.56 -6.97
C SER A 57 -15.79 -9.38 -6.33
N THR A 58 -15.16 -9.58 -5.16
CA THR A 58 -14.40 -8.55 -4.46
C THR A 58 -13.07 -8.33 -5.16
N ILE A 59 -12.91 -7.13 -5.73
CA ILE A 59 -11.66 -6.71 -6.36
C ILE A 59 -10.89 -5.82 -5.38
N MET A 60 -9.65 -6.21 -5.07
CA MET A 60 -8.75 -5.50 -4.18
C MET A 60 -7.52 -5.00 -4.94
N ALA A 61 -7.02 -3.85 -4.54
CA ALA A 61 -5.69 -3.37 -4.89
C ALA A 61 -4.69 -3.86 -3.84
N ILE A 62 -3.56 -4.36 -4.32
CA ILE A 62 -2.44 -4.90 -3.55
C ILE A 62 -1.25 -3.99 -3.83
N LYS A 63 -0.89 -3.16 -2.85
CA LYS A 63 0.34 -2.35 -2.89
C LYS A 63 1.46 -3.14 -2.25
N TYR A 64 2.59 -3.28 -2.94
CA TYR A 64 3.78 -3.98 -2.43
C TYR A 64 5.07 -3.32 -2.93
N SER A 65 6.19 -3.56 -2.25
CA SER A 65 7.51 -3.08 -2.66
C SER A 65 8.59 -4.01 -2.12
N ASP A 66 9.59 -4.28 -2.95
CA ASP A 66 10.67 -5.23 -2.62
C ASP A 66 11.68 -4.66 -1.61
N ASN A 67 11.62 -3.35 -1.33
CA ASN A 67 12.61 -2.63 -0.54
C ASN A 67 12.04 -2.02 0.75
N LEU A 68 10.81 -2.35 1.15
CA LEU A 68 10.22 -1.81 2.38
C LEU A 68 10.67 -2.59 3.62
N THR A 69 11.14 -1.86 4.63
CA THR A 69 11.37 -2.39 5.97
C THR A 69 10.05 -2.57 6.74
N ILE A 70 10.02 -3.49 7.71
CA ILE A 70 8.84 -3.67 8.59
C ILE A 70 8.46 -2.36 9.30
N LYS A 71 9.45 -1.55 9.68
CA LYS A 71 9.25 -0.23 10.29
C LYS A 71 8.47 0.72 9.36
N GLU A 72 8.85 0.80 8.09
CA GLU A 72 8.15 1.64 7.11
C GLU A 72 6.72 1.17 6.88
N ILE A 73 6.50 -0.15 6.82
CA ILE A 73 5.17 -0.74 6.70
C ILE A 73 4.30 -0.37 7.91
N VAL A 74 4.79 -0.57 9.13
CA VAL A 74 4.05 -0.23 10.35
C VAL A 74 3.74 1.27 10.41
N ASN A 75 4.68 2.13 10.02
CA ASN A 75 4.47 3.56 9.98
C ASN A 75 3.42 3.95 8.94
N GLU A 76 3.44 3.36 7.73
CA GLU A 76 2.43 3.62 6.70
C GLU A 76 1.03 3.20 7.17
N ILE A 77 0.91 2.03 7.81
CA ILE A 77 -0.36 1.56 8.38
C ILE A 77 -0.88 2.53 9.44
N LYS A 78 -0.03 2.96 10.37
CA LYS A 78 -0.42 3.92 11.42
C LYS A 78 -0.89 5.23 10.80
N MET A 79 -0.11 5.81 9.88
CA MET A 79 -0.47 7.06 9.21
C MET A 79 -1.79 6.95 8.45
N GLN A 80 -2.01 5.86 7.70
CA GLN A 80 -3.27 5.67 6.96
C GLN A 80 -4.47 5.56 7.92
N ARG A 81 -4.34 4.85 9.04
CA ARG A 81 -5.44 4.71 10.02
C ARG A 81 -5.80 6.02 10.73
N GLU A 82 -4.86 6.96 10.85
CA GLU A 82 -5.17 8.29 11.41
C GLU A 82 -6.05 9.13 10.47
N VAL A 83 -6.17 8.78 9.19
CA VAL A 83 -6.89 9.58 8.18
C VAL A 83 -7.95 8.77 7.40
N ASP A 84 -8.13 7.49 7.71
CA ASP A 84 -9.00 6.57 6.94
C ASP A 84 -10.51 6.84 7.11
N TYR A 85 -10.88 7.69 8.06
CA TYR A 85 -12.25 8.18 8.25
C TYR A 85 -12.70 9.12 7.12
N HIS A 86 -11.76 9.69 6.36
CA HIS A 86 -12.10 10.53 5.22
C HIS A 86 -12.53 9.69 4.00
N ALA A 87 -13.66 10.07 3.41
CA ALA A 87 -14.20 9.41 2.22
C ALA A 87 -13.22 9.42 1.02
N ASN A 88 -12.35 10.43 0.94
CA ASN A 88 -11.38 10.62 -0.14
C ASN A 88 -10.02 9.95 0.14
N VAL A 89 -9.76 9.42 1.35
CA VAL A 89 -8.49 8.76 1.62
C VAL A 89 -8.61 7.27 1.40
N ILE A 90 -7.77 6.67 0.55
CA ILE A 90 -7.79 5.21 0.32
C ILE A 90 -7.71 4.49 1.67
N GLN A 91 -8.73 3.69 1.97
CA GLN A 91 -8.81 3.00 3.25
C GLN A 91 -7.98 1.73 3.19
N PHE A 92 -7.24 1.50 4.27
CA PHE A 92 -6.48 0.28 4.52
C PHE A 92 -7.43 -0.83 4.98
N TYR A 93 -7.35 -2.00 4.35
CA TYR A 93 -8.21 -3.15 4.64
C TYR A 93 -7.53 -4.29 5.37
N GLY A 94 -6.20 -4.32 5.35
CA GLY A 94 -5.42 -5.40 5.93
C GLY A 94 -4.11 -5.62 5.20
N ILE A 95 -3.41 -6.65 5.65
CA ILE A 95 -2.13 -7.05 5.08
C ILE A 95 -2.20 -8.46 4.51
N SER A 96 -1.27 -8.73 3.61
CA SER A 96 -0.96 -10.07 3.13
C SER A 96 0.54 -10.26 3.10
N ARG A 97 1.02 -11.48 3.32
CA ARG A 97 2.43 -11.84 3.19
C ARG A 97 2.58 -12.87 2.07
N PHE A 98 3.57 -12.67 1.20
CA PHE A 98 3.97 -13.70 0.23
C PHE A 98 5.48 -13.82 0.21
N GLU A 99 5.95 -15.03 -0.03
CA GLU A 99 7.37 -15.31 -0.17
C GLU A 99 7.77 -15.12 -1.64
N THR A 100 8.72 -14.24 -1.88
CA THR A 100 9.39 -14.14 -3.18
C THR A 100 10.54 -15.13 -3.19
N ASN A 101 10.61 -15.96 -4.24
CA ASN A 101 11.74 -16.86 -4.48
C ASN A 101 13.01 -16.11 -4.93
N SER A 102 13.10 -14.80 -4.72
CA SER A 102 14.28 -14.01 -5.04
C SER A 102 15.37 -14.33 -4.02
N ILE A 103 16.20 -15.31 -4.38
CA ILE A 103 17.43 -15.66 -3.66
C ILE A 103 18.30 -14.40 -3.66
N ASP A 104 18.41 -13.75 -2.50
CA ASP A 104 19.52 -12.84 -2.28
C ASP A 104 20.79 -13.67 -2.31
N GLN A 105 21.64 -13.47 -3.33
CA GLN A 105 22.86 -14.26 -3.55
C GLN A 105 23.82 -14.20 -2.35
N ASN A 106 23.57 -13.30 -1.39
CA ASN A 106 24.41 -13.09 -0.22
C ASN A 106 23.82 -13.58 1.11
N SER A 107 22.57 -14.07 1.18
CA SER A 107 21.97 -14.40 2.50
C SER A 107 21.11 -15.65 2.60
N ASN A 108 20.74 -16.35 1.51
CA ASN A 108 19.87 -17.55 1.59
C ASN A 108 18.58 -17.34 2.42
N ILE A 109 18.06 -16.12 2.49
CA ILE A 109 16.82 -15.79 3.21
C ILE A 109 15.69 -15.61 2.18
N LEU A 110 14.58 -16.33 2.38
CA LEU A 110 13.33 -16.08 1.66
C LEU A 110 12.87 -14.65 1.96
N LYS A 111 12.86 -13.79 0.94
CA LYS A 111 12.33 -12.43 1.06
C LYS A 111 10.82 -12.51 1.06
N SER A 112 10.19 -12.17 2.18
CA SER A 112 8.74 -12.05 2.24
C SER A 112 8.31 -10.61 2.05
N THR A 113 7.46 -10.36 1.07
CA THR A 113 6.90 -9.04 0.81
C THR A 113 5.54 -8.93 1.51
N ILE A 114 5.39 -7.88 2.31
CA ILE A 114 4.11 -7.54 2.93
C ILE A 114 3.39 -6.56 2.02
N SER A 115 2.15 -6.86 1.71
CA SER A 115 1.30 -6.03 0.87
C SER A 115 0.23 -5.34 1.69
N LEU A 116 -0.01 -4.06 1.38
CA LEU A 116 -1.15 -3.30 1.89
C LEU A 116 -2.33 -3.46 0.93
N LEU A 117 -3.52 -3.69 1.48
CA LEU A 117 -4.73 -3.95 0.68
C LEU A 117 -5.72 -2.78 0.77
N SER A 118 -6.30 -2.42 -0.38
CA SER A 118 -7.36 -1.41 -0.50
C SER A 118 -8.41 -1.78 -1.55
N TRP A 119 -9.58 -1.10 -1.59
CA TRP A 119 -10.57 -1.31 -2.66
C TRP A 119 -10.21 -0.54 -3.93
N ILE A 120 -10.37 -1.19 -5.08
CA ILE A 120 -10.08 -0.58 -6.39
C ILE A 120 -11.01 0.58 -6.71
N ASN A 121 -12.31 0.44 -6.43
CA ASN A 121 -13.27 1.51 -6.73
C ASN A 121 -12.91 2.82 -6.02
N LYS A 122 -12.34 2.73 -4.81
CA LYS A 122 -11.87 3.92 -4.07
C LYS A 122 -10.64 4.54 -4.73
N MET A 123 -9.69 3.73 -5.21
CA MET A 123 -8.53 4.21 -5.96
C MET A 123 -8.91 4.91 -7.26
N VAL A 124 -9.82 4.31 -8.04
CA VAL A 124 -10.28 4.88 -9.31
C VAL A 124 -11.00 6.21 -9.07
N ASN A 125 -11.88 6.28 -8.07
CA ASN A 125 -12.57 7.52 -7.72
C ASN A 125 -11.61 8.61 -7.24
N GLN A 126 -10.60 8.26 -6.45
CA GLN A 126 -9.59 9.24 -6.02
C GLN A 126 -8.78 9.76 -7.20
N TYR A 127 -8.33 8.87 -8.10
CA TYR A 127 -7.61 9.28 -9.30
C TYR A 127 -8.44 10.21 -10.19
N ILE A 128 -9.74 9.94 -10.34
CA ILE A 128 -10.68 10.82 -11.05
C ILE A 128 -10.79 12.17 -10.32
N SER A 129 -10.86 12.19 -8.99
CA SER A 129 -10.91 13.42 -8.19
C SER A 129 -9.64 14.26 -8.37
N ASP A 130 -8.46 13.65 -8.33
CA ASP A 130 -7.19 14.35 -8.52
C ASP A 130 -7.10 14.97 -9.93
N ILE A 131 -7.55 14.23 -10.95
CA ILE A 131 -7.64 14.77 -12.32
C ILE A 131 -8.61 15.95 -12.38
N GLN A 132 -9.78 15.86 -11.75
CA GLN A 132 -10.76 16.94 -11.73
C GLN A 132 -10.20 18.21 -11.05
N GLU A 133 -9.47 18.07 -9.94
CA GLU A 133 -8.81 19.19 -9.28
C GLU A 133 -7.76 19.85 -10.19
N LEU A 134 -6.94 19.05 -10.88
CA LEU A 134 -5.98 19.56 -11.86
C LEU A 134 -6.67 20.32 -13.00
N TYR A 135 -7.80 19.82 -13.51
CA TYR A 135 -8.59 20.53 -14.52
C TYR A 135 -9.09 21.89 -14.02
N GLN A 136 -9.54 21.98 -12.77
CA GLN A 136 -9.97 23.26 -12.18
C GLN A 136 -8.80 24.24 -12.06
N ILE A 137 -7.65 23.78 -11.59
CA ILE A 137 -6.43 24.60 -11.48
C ILE A 137 -5.98 25.11 -12.85
N VAL A 138 -5.93 24.24 -13.87
CA VAL A 138 -5.57 24.63 -15.24
C VAL A 138 -6.56 25.66 -15.78
N ASN A 139 -7.87 25.46 -15.60
CA ASN A 139 -8.85 26.46 -16.04
C ASN A 139 -8.63 27.81 -15.35
N ILE A 140 -8.43 27.85 -14.04
CA ILE A 140 -8.14 29.12 -13.33
C ILE A 140 -6.90 29.81 -13.91
N LEU A 141 -5.82 29.07 -14.16
CA LEU A 141 -4.56 29.62 -14.65
C LEU A 141 -4.63 30.11 -16.10
N TYR A 142 -5.39 29.43 -16.96
CA TYR A 142 -5.36 29.65 -18.41
C TYR A 142 -6.63 30.28 -18.99
N THR A 143 -7.72 30.40 -18.23
CA THR A 143 -8.93 31.14 -18.65
C THR A 143 -9.15 32.44 -17.88
N SER A 144 -8.28 32.80 -16.94
CA SER A 144 -8.31 34.14 -16.34
C SER A 144 -7.98 35.17 -17.43
N PRO A 145 -8.91 36.08 -17.79
CA PRO A 145 -8.63 37.12 -18.76
C PRO A 145 -7.58 38.03 -18.12
N LYS A 146 -6.35 37.99 -18.65
CA LYS A 146 -5.41 39.08 -18.38
C LYS A 146 -6.01 40.33 -19.01
N ALA A 147 -6.70 41.12 -18.19
CA ALA A 147 -7.03 42.50 -18.49
C ALA A 147 -5.70 43.28 -18.51
N TYR A 148 -4.98 43.17 -19.62
CA TYR A 148 -3.95 44.13 -19.97
C TYR A 148 -4.68 45.37 -20.47
N SER A 149 -5.00 46.27 -19.54
CA SER A 149 -5.35 47.66 -19.81
C SER A 149 -4.10 48.47 -20.11
#